data_AF-A2YT27-F1
#
_entry.id   AF-A2YT27-F1
#
_cell.length_a   1.000
_cell.length_b   1.000
_cell.length_c   1.000
_cell.angle_alpha   90.00
_cell.angle_beta   90.00
_cell.angle_gamma   90.00
#
_symmetry.space_group_name_H-M   'P 1'
#
loop_
_entity.id
_entity.type
_entity.pdbx_description
1 polymer ?
#
loop_
_entity_poly.entity_id
_entity_poly.type
_entity_poly.pdbx_seq_one_letter_code
_entity_poly.pdbx_strand_id
1 'polypeptide(L)'
;MAAAAAQLLSLAAYAYMSVISHRETETRRMFVEWKAKYAKAYASIAEEECRYAVFRETRRAVDQHNAGFHSYRVGLNAVDQHNAGFHSSMLAM
;
A
#
# COMPACT_ATOMS: atom_id res chain seq x y z
N MET A 1 -13.42 -17.66 34.08
CA MET A 1 -13.57 -17.65 32.60
C MET A 1 -13.44 -16.24 32.00
N ALA A 2 -13.99 -15.18 32.59
CA ALA A 2 -13.90 -13.81 32.05
C ALA A 2 -12.45 -13.27 31.91
N ALA A 3 -11.56 -13.55 32.86
CA ALA A 3 -10.16 -13.08 32.81
C ALA A 3 -9.36 -13.69 31.64
N ALA A 4 -9.57 -14.98 31.33
CA ALA A 4 -8.92 -15.64 30.21
C ALA A 4 -9.39 -15.08 28.86
N ALA A 5 -10.69 -14.79 28.72
CA ALA A 5 -11.23 -14.15 27.53
C ALA A 5 -10.66 -12.73 27.32
N ALA A 6 -10.51 -11.94 28.39
CA ALA A 6 -9.91 -10.61 28.32
C ALA A 6 -8.42 -10.67 27.89
N GLN A 7 -7.66 -11.65 28.39
CA GLN A 7 -6.26 -11.84 27.98
C GLN A 7 -6.13 -12.22 26.50
N LEU A 8 -7.00 -13.10 26.00
CA LEU A 8 -7.02 -13.48 24.58
C LEU A 8 -7.37 -12.30 23.67
N LEU A 9 -8.36 -11.47 24.06
CA LEU A 9 -8.71 -10.27 23.30
C LEU A 9 -7.56 -9.27 23.23
N SER A 10 -6.87 -9.02 24.35
CA SER A 10 -5.69 -8.15 24.39
C SER A 10 -4.55 -8.66 23.51
N LEU A 11 -4.28 -9.97 23.53
CA LEU A 11 -3.25 -10.58 22.69
C LEU A 11 -3.60 -10.50 21.20
N ALA A 12 -4.86 -10.75 20.84
CA ALA A 12 -5.34 -10.62 19.47
C ALA A 12 -5.24 -9.18 18.95
N ALA A 13 -5.61 -8.20 19.79
CA ALA A 13 -5.47 -6.77 19.45
C ALA A 13 -3.99 -6.38 19.26
N TYR A 14 -3.09 -6.85 20.13
CA TYR A 14 -1.65 -6.60 20.00
C TYR A 14 -1.08 -7.21 18.72
N ALA A 15 -1.41 -8.47 18.43
CA ALA A 15 -0.97 -9.14 17.21
C ALA A 15 -1.48 -8.41 15.96
N TYR A 16 -2.75 -7.99 15.96
CA TYR A 16 -3.33 -7.20 14.88
C TYR A 16 -2.60 -5.87 14.68
N MET A 17 -2.38 -5.10 15.75
CA MET A 17 -1.66 -3.83 15.68
C MET A 17 -0.20 -4.02 15.22
N SER A 18 0.47 -5.09 15.65
CA SER A 18 1.82 -5.43 15.21
C SER A 18 1.86 -5.72 13.70
N VAL A 19 0.91 -6.51 13.18
CA VAL A 19 0.80 -6.81 11.75
C VAL A 19 0.52 -5.56 10.92
N ILE A 20 -0.41 -4.71 11.38
CA ILE A 20 -0.73 -3.45 10.68
C ILE A 20 0.48 -2.52 10.67
N SER A 21 1.16 -2.36 11.81
CA SER A 21 2.36 -1.54 11.92
C SER A 21 3.47 -2.04 10.98
N HIS A 22 3.73 -3.35 10.95
CA HIS A 22 4.71 -3.94 10.05
C HIS A 22 4.34 -3.73 8.58
N ARG A 23 3.07 -3.90 8.21
CA ARG A 23 2.61 -3.65 6.83
C ARG A 23 2.82 -2.19 6.42
N GLU A 24 2.55 -1.26 7.32
CA GLU A 24 2.73 0.17 7.08
C GLU A 24 4.22 0.54 6.91
N THR A 25 5.11 0.02 7.78
CA THR A 25 6.55 0.27 7.66
C THR A 25 7.13 -0.30 6.37
N GLU A 26 6.73 -1.51 5.98
CA GLU A 26 7.08 -2.10 4.69
C GLU A 26 6.59 -1.25 3.52
N THR A 27 5.34 -0.76 3.58
CA THR A 27 4.76 0.06 2.51
C THR A 27 5.49 1.40 2.37
N ARG A 28 5.89 2.03 3.49
CA ARG A 28 6.75 3.22 3.50
C ARG A 28 8.12 2.95 2.89
N ARG A 29 8.77 1.84 3.24
CA ARG A 29 10.06 1.45 2.64
C ARG A 29 9.95 1.30 1.13
N MET A 30 8.92 0.61 0.65
CA MET A 30 8.69 0.43 -0.79
C MET A 30 8.38 1.76 -1.51
N PHE A 31 7.69 2.69 -0.85
CA PHE A 31 7.46 4.02 -1.41
C PHE A 31 8.78 4.77 -1.62
N VAL A 32 9.70 4.72 -0.65
CA VAL A 32 11.03 5.34 -0.78
C VAL A 32 11.82 4.71 -1.93
N GLU A 33 11.85 3.37 -2.02
CA GLU A 33 12.51 2.64 -3.11
C GLU A 33 11.91 2.97 -4.48
N TRP A 34 10.58 3.04 -4.57
CA TRP A 34 9.86 3.41 -5.78
C TRP A 34 10.17 4.85 -6.22
N LYS A 35 10.19 5.80 -5.28
CA LYS A 35 10.57 7.18 -5.57
C LYS A 35 12.00 7.25 -6.10
N ALA A 36 12.94 6.54 -5.48
CA ALA A 36 14.32 6.48 -5.92
C ALA A 36 14.44 5.88 -7.33
N LYS A 37 13.74 4.77 -7.59
CA LYS A 37 13.74 4.10 -8.90
C LYS A 37 13.24 5.00 -10.03
N TYR A 38 12.25 5.85 -9.76
CA TYR A 38 11.65 6.72 -10.77
C TYR A 38 12.01 8.21 -10.61
N ALA A 39 13.07 8.51 -9.85
CA ALA A 39 13.55 9.87 -9.59
C ALA A 39 12.46 10.86 -9.15
N LYS A 40 11.53 10.42 -8.29
CA LYS A 40 10.43 11.23 -7.78
C LYS A 40 10.85 12.05 -6.57
N ALA A 41 10.54 13.34 -6.60
CA ALA A 41 10.65 14.26 -5.48
C ALA A 41 9.38 15.12 -5.42
N TYR A 42 8.94 15.49 -4.22
CA TYR A 42 7.75 16.29 -4.00
C TYR A 42 8.12 17.60 -3.31
N ALA A 43 7.34 18.65 -3.55
CA ALA A 43 7.70 20.00 -3.12
C ALA A 43 7.48 20.23 -1.62
N SER A 44 6.68 19.39 -0.97
CA SER A 44 6.37 19.52 0.46
C SER A 44 6.07 18.17 1.10
N ILE A 45 6.14 18.13 2.44
CA ILE A 45 5.72 16.97 3.23
C ILE A 45 4.24 16.66 3.00
N ALA A 46 3.39 17.68 2.92
CA ALA A 46 1.95 17.49 2.68
C ALA A 46 1.67 16.85 1.32
N GLU A 47 2.38 17.29 0.28
CA GLU A 47 2.31 16.67 -1.04
C GLU A 47 2.83 15.23 -1.00
N GLU A 48 3.98 14.99 -0.36
CA GLU A 48 4.55 13.65 -0.24
C GLU A 48 3.62 12.67 0.49
N GLU A 49 2.93 13.12 1.54
CA GLU A 49 1.93 12.32 2.25
C GLU A 49 0.70 12.03 1.38
N CYS A 50 0.23 13.00 0.60
CA CYS A 50 -0.83 12.77 -0.38
C CYS A 50 -0.42 11.72 -1.41
N ARG A 51 0.81 11.81 -1.93
CA ARG A 51 1.37 10.90 -2.91
C ARG A 51 1.61 9.51 -2.34
N TYR A 52 2.01 9.43 -1.08
CA TYR A 52 2.10 8.17 -0.35
C TYR A 52 0.73 7.48 -0.22
N ALA A 53 -0.32 8.24 0.09
CA ALA A 53 -1.67 7.68 0.18
C ALA A 53 -2.13 7.08 -1.17
N VAL A 54 -1.86 7.76 -2.29
CA VAL A 54 -2.12 7.22 -3.64
C VAL A 54 -1.31 5.95 -3.88
N PHE A 55 0.00 5.99 -3.62
CA PHE A 55 0.88 4.83 -3.78
C PHE A 55 0.40 3.60 -2.98
N ARG A 56 -0.05 3.82 -1.74
CA ARG A 56 -0.59 2.76 -0.88
C ARG A 56 -1.83 2.11 -1.48
N GLU A 57 -2.75 2.89 -2.04
CA GLU A 57 -3.93 2.34 -2.71
C GLU A 57 -3.57 1.62 -4.01
N THR A 58 -2.64 2.15 -4.82
CA THR A 58 -2.15 1.44 -6.01
C THR A 58 -1.52 0.10 -5.65
N ARG A 59 -0.71 0.04 -4.58
CA ARG A 59 -0.14 -1.20 -4.07
C ARG A 59 -1.22 -2.20 -3.66
N ARG A 60 -2.26 -1.75 -2.96
CA ARG A 60 -3.39 -2.59 -2.57
C ARG A 60 -4.09 -3.19 -3.79
N ALA A 61 -4.31 -2.39 -4.84
CA ALA A 61 -4.91 -2.87 -6.09
C ALA A 61 -4.03 -3.90 -6.79
N VAL A 62 -2.71 -3.68 -6.84
CA VAL A 62 -1.72 -4.62 -7.39
C VAL A 62 -1.72 -5.94 -6.60
N ASP A 63 -1.67 -5.88 -5.28
CA ASP A 63 -1.68 -7.07 -4.41
C ASP A 63 -2.98 -7.86 -4.60
N GLN A 64 -4.13 -7.19 -4.68
CA GLN A 64 -5.44 -7.82 -4.89
C GLN A 64 -5.52 -8.52 -6.26
N HIS A 65 -5.06 -7.86 -7.33
CA HIS A 65 -5.00 -8.48 -8.66
C HIS A 65 -4.04 -9.67 -8.64
N ASN A 66 -2.86 -9.55 -8.04
CA ASN A 66 -1.87 -10.62 -8.08
C ASN A 66 -2.21 -11.82 -7.17
N ALA A 67 -3.11 -11.64 -6.19
CA ALA A 67 -3.67 -12.73 -5.38
C ALA A 67 -4.72 -13.57 -6.13
N GLY A 68 -5.33 -13.04 -7.19
CA GLY A 68 -6.30 -13.75 -8.01
C GLY A 68 -5.66 -14.66 -9.09
N PHE A 69 -6.51 -15.44 -9.76
CA PHE A 69 -6.12 -16.26 -10.91
C PHE A 69 -6.26 -15.45 -12.20
N HIS A 70 -5.23 -14.68 -12.53
CA HIS A 70 -5.15 -13.89 -13.76
C HIS A 70 -4.07 -14.45 -14.69
N SER A 71 -4.26 -14.30 -16.00
CA SER A 71 -3.29 -14.73 -17.01
C SER A 71 -2.01 -13.88 -17.04
N TYR A 72 -1.99 -12.76 -16.30
CA TYR A 72 -0.84 -11.87 -16.16
C TYR A 72 -0.76 -11.30 -14.74
N ARG A 73 0.39 -10.69 -14.42
CA ARG A 73 0.62 -9.98 -13.16
C ARG A 73 0.84 -8.50 -13.42
N VAL A 74 0.43 -7.66 -12.48
CA VAL A 74 0.63 -6.21 -12.52
C VAL A 74 1.70 -5.77 -11.52
N GLY A 75 2.37 -4.65 -11.81
CA GLY A 75 3.43 -4.10 -10.98
C GLY A 75 3.30 -2.60 -10.78
N LEU A 76 4.01 -2.08 -9.78
CA LEU A 76 4.07 -0.64 -9.49
C LEU A 76 4.90 0.10 -10.57
N ASN A 77 4.21 0.88 -11.41
CA ASN A 77 4.81 1.66 -12.48
C ASN A 77 5.05 3.13 -12.06
N ALA A 78 5.68 3.93 -12.93
CA ALA A 78 6.07 5.32 -12.64
C ALA A 78 4.89 6.32 -12.56
N VAL A 79 3.67 5.87 -12.85
CA VAL A 79 2.50 6.74 -12.96
C VAL A 79 2.02 7.08 -11.57
N ASP A 80 2.07 8.38 -11.29
CA ASP A 80 1.71 8.97 -10.02
C ASP A 80 0.22 9.37 -10.13
N GLN A 81 -0.67 8.46 -9.73
CA GLN A 81 -2.11 8.44 -10.09
C GLN A 81 -2.95 9.56 -9.42
N HIS A 82 -2.55 10.83 -9.51
CA HIS A 82 -3.33 11.96 -9.00
C HIS A 82 -4.33 12.56 -10.00
N ASN A 83 -4.35 12.14 -11.27
CA ASN A 83 -5.35 12.71 -12.18
C ASN A 83 -6.69 11.98 -12.02
N ALA A 84 -7.70 12.67 -11.47
CA ALA A 84 -9.07 12.19 -11.24
C ALA A 84 -9.87 11.83 -12.51
N GLY A 85 -9.20 11.40 -13.59
CA GLY A 85 -9.78 11.18 -14.91
C GLY A 85 -9.05 10.17 -15.80
N PHE A 86 -8.38 9.16 -15.24
CA PHE A 86 -7.75 8.09 -16.04
C PHE A 86 -8.23 6.69 -15.63
N HIS A 87 -9.53 6.45 -15.78
CA HIS A 87 -10.15 5.13 -15.68
C HIS A 87 -9.78 4.18 -16.86
N SER A 88 -8.75 4.46 -17.67
CA SER A 88 -8.58 3.77 -18.96
C SER A 88 -7.13 3.64 -19.45
N SER A 89 -6.20 3.13 -18.62
CA SER A 89 -4.91 2.64 -19.16
C SER A 89 -4.31 1.41 -18.48
N MET A 90 -5.07 0.68 -17.65
CA MET A 90 -4.70 -0.67 -17.20
C MET A 90 -5.25 -1.76 -18.12
N LEU A 91 -5.25 -1.51 -19.42
CA LEU A 91 -5.39 -2.52 -20.46
C LEU A 91 -4.29 -2.26 -21.48
N ALA A 92 -3.52 -3.31 -21.80
CA ALA A 92 -2.38 -3.35 -22.72
C ALA A 92 -1.03 -2.86 -22.18
N MET A 93 -0.29 -3.80 -21.59
CA MET A 93 0.91 -4.35 -22.23
C MET A 93 1.24 -5.73 -21.66
#